data_AF-A0A485KGZ9-F1
#
_entry.id   AF-A0A485KGZ9-F1
#
_cell.length_a   1.000
_cell.length_b   1.000
_cell.length_c   1.000
_cell.angle_alpha   90.00
_cell.angle_beta   90.00
_cell.angle_gamma   90.00
#
_symmetry.space_group_name_H-M   'P 1'
#
loop_
_entity.id
_entity.type
_entity.pdbx_description
1 polymer ?
#
loop_
_entity_poly.entity_id
_entity_poly.type
_entity_poly.pdbx_seq_one_letter_code
_entity_poly.pdbx_strand_id
1 'polypeptide(L)'
;MFKSILVVVIAAAAALAELQTCDKVLNLDTYFSPLVNEPSLVPCMKASGMASPDFLMSGRMPSRQQLANFFASPECRVFFEVVRQNYATKVPNCAVDSLGTPMKQLASLDFDQMGAVYTQALQLPRQAGTQ
;
A
#
# COMPACT_ATOMS: atom_id res chain seq x y z
N MET A 1 -21.56 -55.97 -18.62
CA MET A 1 -22.58 -55.13 -17.95
C MET A 1 -21.91 -53.84 -17.54
N PHE A 2 -22.25 -52.74 -18.19
CA PHE A 2 -21.69 -51.41 -17.94
C PHE A 2 -22.17 -50.88 -16.59
N LYS A 3 -21.26 -50.41 -15.75
CA LYS A 3 -21.62 -49.54 -14.62
C LYS A 3 -20.55 -48.46 -14.48
N SER A 4 -20.70 -47.45 -15.33
CA SER A 4 -20.06 -46.15 -15.21
C SER A 4 -20.39 -45.56 -13.84
N ILE A 5 -19.38 -45.34 -12.99
CA ILE A 5 -19.51 -44.49 -11.80
C ILE A 5 -18.86 -43.16 -12.16
N LEU A 6 -19.72 -42.23 -12.55
CA LEU A 6 -19.40 -40.84 -12.80
C LEU A 6 -19.28 -40.17 -11.43
N VAL A 7 -18.04 -40.00 -10.93
CA VAL A 7 -17.79 -39.22 -9.71
C VAL A 7 -17.92 -37.75 -10.10
N VAL A 8 -19.07 -37.16 -9.72
CA VAL A 8 -19.34 -35.74 -9.87
C VAL A 8 -18.39 -34.99 -8.94
N VAL A 9 -17.36 -34.35 -9.51
CA VAL A 9 -16.55 -33.36 -8.81
C VAL A 9 -17.41 -32.12 -8.66
N ILE A 10 -18.01 -31.95 -7.48
CA ILE A 10 -18.69 -30.70 -7.11
C ILE A 10 -17.59 -29.67 -6.87
N ALA A 11 -17.19 -28.96 -7.92
CA ALA A 11 -16.41 -27.74 -7.76
C ALA A 11 -17.31 -26.70 -7.10
N ALA A 12 -17.13 -26.48 -5.81
CA ALA A 12 -17.65 -25.30 -5.13
C ALA A 12 -16.96 -24.08 -5.76
N ALA A 13 -17.62 -23.48 -6.76
CA ALA A 13 -17.27 -22.16 -7.24
C ALA A 13 -17.56 -21.18 -6.11
N ALA A 14 -16.59 -20.98 -5.22
CA ALA A 14 -16.53 -19.76 -4.44
C ALA A 14 -16.45 -18.64 -5.46
N ALA A 15 -17.55 -17.92 -5.65
CA ALA A 15 -17.55 -16.66 -6.36
C ALA A 15 -16.55 -15.76 -5.63
N LEU A 16 -15.33 -15.67 -6.18
CA LEU A 16 -14.40 -14.59 -5.89
C LEU A 16 -15.13 -13.34 -6.37
N ALA A 17 -15.88 -12.69 -5.48
CA ALA A 17 -16.33 -11.34 -5.76
C ALA A 17 -15.07 -10.53 -6.06
N GLU A 18 -14.88 -10.16 -7.33
CA GLU A 18 -13.73 -9.39 -7.75
C GLU A 18 -13.69 -8.12 -6.89
N LEU A 19 -12.57 -7.91 -6.20
CA LEU A 19 -12.35 -6.70 -5.43
C LEU A 19 -12.42 -5.51 -6.40
N GLN A 20 -13.35 -4.59 -6.16
CA GLN A 20 -13.33 -3.33 -6.89
C GLN A 20 -11.99 -2.64 -6.68
N THR A 21 -11.47 -2.05 -7.75
CA THR A 21 -10.23 -1.28 -7.69
C THR A 21 -10.43 -0.05 -6.78
N CYS A 22 -9.38 0.33 -6.04
CA CYS A 22 -9.48 1.37 -5.02
C CYS A 22 -9.86 2.75 -5.58
N ASP A 23 -9.60 3.04 -6.85
CA ASP A 23 -10.06 4.25 -7.55
C ASP A 23 -11.59 4.36 -7.65
N LYS A 24 -12.31 3.24 -7.54
CA LYS A 24 -13.78 3.20 -7.57
C LYS A 24 -14.41 3.34 -6.18
N VAL A 25 -13.59 3.33 -5.12
CA VAL A 25 -14.07 3.54 -3.76
C VAL A 25 -14.41 5.01 -3.57
N LEU A 26 -15.69 5.31 -3.39
CA LEU A 26 -16.16 6.66 -3.12
C LEU A 26 -15.50 7.20 -1.85
N ASN A 27 -14.95 8.41 -1.93
CA ASN A 27 -14.34 9.14 -0.81
C ASN A 27 -13.14 8.40 -0.15
N LEU A 28 -12.37 7.62 -0.92
CA LEU A 28 -11.20 6.90 -0.39
C LEU A 28 -10.24 7.80 0.40
N ASP A 29 -10.05 9.04 -0.04
CA ASP A 29 -9.16 10.02 0.62
C ASP A 29 -9.61 10.38 2.04
N THR A 30 -10.91 10.30 2.33
CA THR A 30 -11.46 10.66 3.65
C THR A 30 -11.02 9.71 4.75
N TYR A 31 -10.66 8.46 4.40
CA TYR A 31 -10.07 7.51 5.34
C TYR A 31 -8.65 7.90 5.77
N PHE A 32 -7.99 8.81 5.06
CA PHE A 32 -6.65 9.29 5.39
C PHE A 32 -6.67 10.68 6.02
N SER A 33 -7.80 11.40 5.98
CA SER A 33 -7.93 12.72 6.58
C SER A 33 -7.51 12.79 8.06
N PRO A 34 -7.75 11.79 8.93
CA PRO A 34 -7.28 11.84 10.31
C PRO A 34 -5.75 11.89 10.43
N LEU A 35 -5.02 11.30 9.47
CA LEU A 35 -3.57 11.20 9.50
C LEU A 35 -2.87 12.56 9.42
N VAL A 36 -3.53 13.59 8.89
CA VAL A 36 -2.97 14.95 8.78
C VAL A 36 -2.77 15.60 10.15
N ASN A 37 -3.50 15.13 11.17
CA ASN A 37 -3.44 15.64 12.53
C ASN A 37 -2.59 14.75 13.45
N GLU A 38 -1.98 13.68 12.91
CA GLU A 38 -1.17 12.78 13.72
C GLU A 38 0.11 13.49 14.22
N PRO A 39 0.38 13.47 15.54
CA PRO A 39 1.54 14.16 16.11
C PRO A 39 2.88 13.73 15.51
N SER A 40 2.95 12.50 15.00
CA SER A 40 4.15 11.90 14.39
C SER A 40 4.38 12.34 12.93
N LEU A 41 3.38 12.94 12.27
CA LEU A 41 3.47 13.36 10.86
C LEU A 41 4.57 14.42 10.66
N VAL A 42 4.50 15.54 11.38
CA VAL A 42 5.42 16.67 11.19
C VAL A 42 6.88 16.28 11.50
N PRO A 43 7.19 15.56 12.62
CA PRO A 43 8.52 15.03 12.86
C PRO A 43 9.02 14.14 11.71
N CYS A 44 8.19 13.20 11.22
CA CYS A 44 8.58 12.35 10.10
C CYS A 44 8.84 13.14 8.81
N MET A 45 7.96 14.09 8.47
CA MET A 45 8.14 14.93 7.29
C MET A 45 9.45 15.72 7.34
N LYS A 46 9.84 16.23 8.52
CA LYS A 46 11.11 16.93 8.69
C LYS A 46 12.29 15.96 8.52
N ALA A 47 12.27 14.81 9.18
CA ALA A 47 13.34 13.82 9.13
C ALA A 47 13.55 13.24 7.72
N SER A 48 12.46 13.04 6.96
CA SER A 48 12.51 12.53 5.59
C SER A 48 12.78 13.60 4.52
N GLY A 49 12.80 14.88 4.90
CA GLY A 49 12.94 15.99 3.94
C GLY A 49 11.69 16.21 3.07
N MET A 50 10.52 15.80 3.57
CA MET A 50 9.20 15.97 2.96
C MET A 50 8.40 17.14 3.56
N ALA A 51 9.01 17.95 4.44
CA ALA A 51 8.36 19.13 5.04
C ALA A 51 8.45 20.41 4.19
N SER A 52 9.15 20.41 3.05
CA SER A 52 9.31 21.61 2.26
C SER A 52 8.00 22.01 1.54
N PRO A 53 7.69 23.31 1.44
CA PRO A 53 6.54 23.78 0.67
C PRO A 53 6.53 23.25 -0.78
N ASP A 54 7.71 23.22 -1.42
CA ASP A 54 7.89 22.68 -2.77
C ASP A 54 7.53 21.20 -2.89
N PHE A 55 7.72 20.40 -1.83
CA PHE A 55 7.29 19.01 -1.83
C PHE A 55 5.77 18.94 -1.67
N LEU A 56 5.25 19.60 -0.64
CA LEU A 56 3.84 19.56 -0.25
C LEU A 56 2.89 20.09 -1.34
N MET A 57 3.31 21.10 -2.09
CA MET A 57 2.51 21.67 -3.18
C MET A 57 2.66 20.92 -4.51
N SER A 58 3.64 20.02 -4.64
CA SER A 58 3.97 19.45 -5.95
C SER A 58 3.15 18.23 -6.35
N GLY A 59 2.48 17.57 -5.40
CA GLY A 59 1.84 16.27 -5.65
C GLY A 59 2.81 15.19 -6.15
N ARG A 60 4.13 15.42 -6.06
CA ARG A 60 5.15 14.50 -6.55
C ARG A 60 5.36 13.36 -5.58
N MET A 61 5.68 12.19 -6.13
CA MET A 61 6.20 11.08 -5.36
C MET A 61 7.52 11.46 -4.67
N PRO A 62 7.80 10.94 -3.47
CA PRO A 62 9.09 11.12 -2.80
C PRO A 62 10.26 10.71 -3.69
N SER A 63 11.34 11.50 -3.66
CA SER A 63 12.60 11.14 -4.31
C SER A 63 13.26 9.93 -3.63
N ARG A 64 14.23 9.29 -4.30
CA ARG A 64 15.00 8.17 -3.72
C ARG A 64 15.65 8.55 -2.39
N GLN A 65 16.19 9.78 -2.29
CA GLN A 65 16.81 10.26 -1.06
C GLN A 65 15.79 10.47 0.05
N GLN A 66 14.61 11.03 -0.26
CA GLN A 66 13.55 11.20 0.73
C GLN A 66 13.02 9.86 1.24
N LEU A 67 12.88 8.85 0.36
CA LEU A 67 12.53 7.48 0.76
C LEU A 67 13.61 6.84 1.63
N ALA A 68 14.89 6.99 1.28
CA ALA A 68 16.00 6.49 2.10
C ALA A 68 16.00 7.14 3.49
N ASN A 69 15.79 8.46 3.57
CA ASN A 69 15.69 9.18 4.83
C ASN A 69 14.44 8.76 5.64
N PHE A 70 13.31 8.51 4.97
CA PHE A 70 12.11 8.00 5.60
C PHE A 70 12.36 6.67 6.31
N PHE A 71 12.92 5.68 5.60
CA PHE A 71 13.18 4.35 6.18
C PHE A 71 14.36 4.31 7.17
N ALA A 72 15.19 5.35 7.21
CA ALA A 72 16.25 5.51 8.22
C ALA A 72 15.78 6.26 9.49
N SER A 73 14.58 6.85 9.50
CA SER A 73 14.12 7.74 10.57
C SER A 73 13.25 7.01 11.61
N PRO A 74 13.59 7.10 12.91
CA PRO A 74 12.73 6.59 13.98
C PRO A 74 11.41 7.38 14.08
N GLU A 75 11.40 8.67 13.76
CA GLU A 75 10.19 9.49 13.70
C GLU A 75 9.22 8.97 12.63
N CYS A 76 9.75 8.57 11.47
CA CYS A 76 8.94 8.00 10.40
C CYS A 76 8.45 6.59 10.68
N ARG A 77 9.17 5.80 11.49
CA ARG A 77 8.65 4.51 11.98
C ARG A 77 7.36 4.69 12.79
N VAL A 78 7.32 5.69 13.67
CA VAL A 78 6.12 5.98 14.49
C VAL A 78 4.95 6.37 13.59
N PHE A 79 5.16 7.29 12.64
CA PHE A 79 4.10 7.70 11.73
C PHE A 79 3.64 6.55 10.82
N PHE A 80 4.57 5.75 10.30
CA PHE A 80 4.24 4.58 9.47
C PHE A 80 3.35 3.59 10.20
N GLU A 81 3.59 3.32 11.48
CA GLU A 81 2.77 2.38 12.24
C GLU A 81 1.32 2.87 12.35
N VAL A 82 1.11 4.17 12.53
CA VAL A 82 -0.24 4.77 12.51
C VAL A 82 -0.89 4.60 11.13
N VAL A 83 -0.15 4.89 10.06
CA VAL A 83 -0.63 4.71 8.67
C VAL A 83 -1.00 3.24 8.41
N ARG A 84 -0.14 2.30 8.82
CA ARG A 84 -0.34 0.86 8.67
C ARG A 84 -1.61 0.39 9.40
N GLN A 85 -1.84 0.87 10.62
CA GLN A 85 -3.05 0.59 11.38
C GLN A 85 -4.31 1.19 10.72
N ASN A 86 -4.19 2.37 10.11
CA ASN A 86 -5.29 2.97 9.35
C ASN A 86 -5.68 2.11 8.14
N TYR A 87 -4.70 1.61 7.37
CA TYR A 87 -4.94 0.65 6.29
C TYR A 87 -5.59 -0.66 6.78
N ALA A 88 -5.15 -1.18 7.94
CA ALA A 88 -5.71 -2.41 8.49
C ALA A 88 -7.18 -2.26 8.92
N THR A 89 -7.53 -1.12 9.53
CA THR A 89 -8.76 -0.98 10.33
C THR A 89 -9.80 -0.03 9.74
N LYS A 90 -9.40 0.99 8.97
CA LYS A 90 -10.31 2.03 8.49
C LYS A 90 -10.56 1.94 6.99
N VAL A 91 -9.50 1.67 6.21
CA VAL A 91 -9.59 1.64 4.75
C VAL A 91 -10.40 0.40 4.31
N PRO A 92 -11.42 0.58 3.44
CA PRO A 92 -12.19 -0.54 2.91
C PRO A 92 -11.28 -1.48 2.11
N ASN A 93 -11.61 -2.76 2.10
CA ASN A 93 -10.86 -3.72 1.29
C ASN A 93 -11.20 -3.46 -0.19
N CYS A 94 -10.19 -3.07 -0.97
CA CYS A 94 -10.26 -2.79 -2.40
C CYS A 94 -8.97 -3.29 -3.07
N ALA A 95 -8.96 -3.44 -4.40
CA ALA A 95 -7.77 -3.86 -5.14
C ALA A 95 -6.91 -2.66 -5.54
N VAL A 96 -5.59 -2.72 -5.28
CA VAL A 96 -4.65 -1.65 -5.67
C VAL A 96 -4.25 -1.71 -7.14
N ASP A 97 -4.53 -2.84 -7.80
CA ASP A 97 -4.24 -3.08 -9.21
C ASP A 97 -5.35 -3.93 -9.85
N SER A 98 -5.26 -4.14 -11.17
CA SER A 98 -6.18 -4.98 -11.94
C SER A 98 -6.00 -6.48 -11.68
N LEU A 99 -4.94 -6.90 -10.99
CA LEU A 99 -4.69 -8.29 -10.61
C LEU A 99 -5.43 -8.68 -9.32
N GLY A 100 -6.09 -7.72 -8.68
CA GLY A 100 -6.85 -7.96 -7.46
C GLY A 100 -6.01 -7.91 -6.19
N THR A 101 -4.80 -7.34 -6.23
CA THR A 101 -3.95 -7.22 -5.04
C THR A 101 -4.69 -6.43 -3.95
N PRO A 102 -5.01 -7.04 -2.79
CA PRO A 102 -5.84 -6.37 -1.80
C PRO A 102 -5.06 -5.27 -1.08
N MET A 103 -5.66 -4.08 -0.96
CA MET A 103 -5.11 -2.92 -0.25
C MET A 103 -4.69 -3.26 1.18
N LYS A 104 -5.42 -4.16 1.84
CA LYS A 104 -5.07 -4.63 3.19
C LYS A 104 -3.77 -5.42 3.27
N GLN A 105 -3.27 -5.95 2.15
CA GLN A 105 -1.95 -6.57 2.09
C GLN A 105 -0.84 -5.56 2.39
N LEU A 106 -1.02 -4.28 2.06
CA LEU A 106 -0.05 -3.24 2.41
C LEU A 106 0.12 -3.08 3.92
N ALA A 107 -0.93 -3.36 4.71
CA ALA A 107 -0.88 -3.32 6.17
C ALA A 107 -0.17 -4.53 6.79
N SER A 108 0.10 -5.57 6.01
CA SER A 108 0.77 -6.79 6.49
C SER A 108 2.29 -6.62 6.63
N LEU A 109 2.87 -5.61 5.97
CA LEU A 109 4.28 -5.32 6.04
C LEU A 109 4.56 -4.35 7.18
N ASP A 110 5.48 -4.71 8.07
CA ASP A 110 6.04 -3.76 9.03
C ASP A 110 7.00 -2.77 8.33
N PHE A 111 7.49 -1.80 9.10
CA PHE A 111 8.34 -0.74 8.59
C PHE A 111 9.63 -1.25 7.93
N ASP A 112 10.24 -2.30 8.50
CA ASP A 112 11.50 -2.85 8.00
C ASP A 112 11.27 -3.69 6.75
N GLN A 113 10.19 -4.47 6.73
CA GLN A 113 9.76 -5.24 5.56
C GLN A 113 9.42 -4.32 4.39
N MET A 114 8.67 -3.25 4.65
CA MET A 114 8.36 -2.24 3.63
C MET A 114 9.64 -1.57 3.12
N GLY A 115 10.55 -1.20 4.02
CA GLY A 115 11.85 -0.62 3.66
C GLY A 115 12.70 -1.54 2.80
N ALA A 116 12.68 -2.85 3.07
CA ALA A 116 13.38 -3.85 2.26
C ALA A 116 12.82 -3.94 0.83
N VAL A 117 11.48 -3.93 0.67
CA VAL A 117 10.80 -3.92 -0.63
C VAL A 117 11.20 -2.69 -1.45
N TYR A 118 11.17 -1.51 -0.85
CA TYR A 118 11.57 -0.27 -1.54
C TYR A 118 13.06 -0.26 -1.88
N THR A 119 13.93 -0.74 -0.99
CA THR A 119 15.36 -0.83 -1.25
C THR A 119 15.65 -1.72 -2.46
N GLN A 120 15.00 -2.88 -2.55
CA GLN A 120 15.09 -3.76 -3.70
C GLN A 120 14.61 -3.06 -4.98
N ALA A 121 13.45 -2.40 -4.94
CA ALA A 121 12.89 -1.69 -6.10
C ALA A 121 13.78 -0.52 -6.57
N LEU A 122 14.45 0.17 -5.66
CA LEU A 122 15.37 1.28 -5.97
C LEU A 122 16.69 0.80 -6.59
N GLN A 123 17.11 -0.43 -6.28
CA GLN A 123 18.32 -1.06 -6.82
C GLN A 123 18.10 -1.69 -8.21
N LEU A 124 16.85 -2.01 -8.57
CA LEU A 124 16.55 -2.48 -9.92
C LEU A 124 16.84 -1.35 -10.93
N PRO A 125 17.60 -1.63 -12.03
CA PRO A 125 17.66 -0.69 -13.14
C PRO A 125 16.23 -0.43 -13.59
N ARG A 126 15.86 0.86 -13.81
CA ARG A 126 14.58 1.20 -14.44
C ARG A 126 14.48 0.34 -15.69
N GLN A 127 13.62 -0.66 -15.69
CA GLN A 127 13.18 -1.28 -16.92
C GLN A 127 12.57 -0.13 -17.72
N ALA A 128 13.29 0.32 -18.75
CA ALA A 128 12.78 1.27 -19.70
C ALA A 128 11.43 0.74 -20.20
N GLY A 129 10.45 1.62 -20.27
CA GLY A 129 9.06 1.26 -20.52
C GLY A 129 8.88 0.33 -21.72
N THR A 130 7.84 -0.49 -21.61
CA THR A 130 7.05 -0.98 -22.74
C THR A 130 5.62 -0.63 -22.34
N GLN A 131 5.12 0.50 -22.87
CA GLN A 131 4.14 0.55 -23.96
C GLN A 131 2.92 -0.32 -23.68
#